data_AF-A0A928VZ60-F1
#
_entry.id   AF-A0A928VZ60-F1
#
_cell.length_a   1.000
_cell.length_b   1.000
_cell.length_c   1.000
_cell.angle_alpha   90.00
_cell.angle_beta   90.00
_cell.angle_gamma   90.00
#
_symmetry.space_group_name_H-M   'P 1'
#
loop_
_entity.id
_entity.type
_entity.pdbx_description
1 polymer ?
#
loop_
_entity_poly.entity_id
_entity_poly.type
_entity_poly.pdbx_seq_one_letter_code
_entity_poly.pdbx_strand_id
1 'polypeptide(L)'
;MIKTQPQKQKIRWQKIIGLALLFVILYFSINPPSAFAEIRMSEHTPGRLLIQSRHNLKDNQENAWNAILFKQAEIDGRDNVILRLVGFPGIIEFNRSHPLEITTHRGEFWATKDLFSDTPPAANVAQYDMKEILPQLPKFGKVRLDFQLSGDRHIEIDVPKSIVGEWKTVIADRNPR
;
A
#
# COMPACT_ATOMS: atom_id res chain seq x y z
N MET A 1 -1.79 -63.99 -32.83
CA MET A 1 -2.84 -63.64 -31.84
C MET A 1 -2.50 -62.26 -31.27
N ILE A 2 -3.06 -61.16 -31.83
CA ILE A 2 -2.73 -59.79 -31.43
C ILE A 2 -3.74 -59.34 -30.38
N LYS A 3 -3.28 -59.14 -29.14
CA LYS A 3 -4.11 -58.71 -28.00
C LYS A 3 -4.19 -57.17 -28.01
N THR A 4 -5.27 -56.63 -28.55
CA THR A 4 -5.61 -55.20 -28.45
C THR A 4 -6.36 -54.90 -27.15
N GLN A 5 -5.76 -54.13 -26.25
CA GLN A 5 -6.37 -53.54 -25.04
C GLN A 5 -5.73 -52.17 -24.77
N PRO A 6 -6.46 -51.15 -24.26
CA PRO A 6 -7.54 -50.52 -25.01
C PRO A 6 -7.34 -48.98 -25.07
N GLN A 7 -7.60 -48.39 -26.24
CA GLN A 7 -7.62 -46.94 -26.46
C GLN A 7 -8.55 -46.18 -25.48
N LYS A 8 -9.60 -46.86 -24.98
CA LYS A 8 -10.53 -46.34 -23.95
C LYS A 8 -9.87 -46.00 -22.61
N GLN A 9 -8.77 -46.67 -22.24
CA GLN A 9 -8.10 -46.42 -20.97
C GLN A 9 -7.36 -45.07 -21.00
N LYS A 10 -6.65 -44.77 -22.10
CA LYS A 10 -5.99 -43.46 -22.30
C LYS A 10 -6.97 -42.28 -22.27
N ILE A 11 -8.16 -42.43 -22.86
CA ILE A 11 -9.21 -41.40 -22.85
C ILE A 11 -9.78 -41.17 -21.44
N ARG A 12 -9.87 -42.21 -20.60
CA ARG A 12 -10.28 -42.06 -19.18
C ARG A 12 -9.25 -41.27 -18.38
N TRP A 13 -7.96 -41.53 -18.57
CA TRP A 13 -6.89 -40.78 -17.87
C TRP A 13 -6.84 -39.31 -18.28
N GLN A 14 -7.02 -38.99 -19.56
CA GLN A 14 -7.09 -37.61 -20.03
C GLN A 14 -8.23 -36.82 -19.38
N LYS A 15 -9.42 -37.44 -19.22
CA LYS A 15 -10.56 -36.80 -18.55
C LYS A 15 -10.30 -36.57 -17.05
N ILE A 16 -9.65 -37.52 -16.37
CA ILE A 16 -9.29 -37.40 -14.96
C ILE A 16 -8.27 -36.26 -14.76
N ILE A 17 -7.26 -36.18 -15.63
CA ILE A 17 -6.26 -35.11 -15.60
C ILE A 17 -6.91 -33.74 -15.87
N GLY A 18 -7.79 -33.66 -16.86
CA GLY A 18 -8.52 -32.42 -17.16
C GLY A 18 -9.40 -31.96 -16.00
N LEU A 19 -10.10 -32.90 -15.34
CA LEU A 19 -10.92 -32.59 -14.17
C LEU A 19 -10.07 -32.15 -12.98
N ALA A 20 -8.93 -32.81 -12.72
CA ALA A 20 -8.00 -32.42 -11.67
C ALA A 20 -7.42 -31.01 -11.90
N LEU A 21 -7.03 -30.69 -13.14
CA LEU A 21 -6.56 -29.34 -13.51
C LEU A 21 -7.64 -28.28 -13.29
N LEU A 22 -8.90 -28.58 -13.63
CA LEU A 22 -10.02 -27.68 -13.38
C LEU A 22 -10.19 -27.38 -11.88
N PHE A 23 -10.11 -28.40 -11.03
CA PHE A 23 -10.20 -28.23 -9.57
C PHE A 23 -9.05 -27.39 -9.00
N VAL A 24 -7.83 -27.58 -9.52
CA VAL A 24 -6.67 -26.76 -9.12
C VAL A 24 -6.91 -25.29 -9.48
N ILE A 25 -7.37 -25.00 -10.70
CA ILE A 25 -7.67 -23.63 -11.15
C ILE A 25 -8.78 -23.01 -10.30
N LEU A 26 -9.85 -23.77 -9.99
CA LEU A 26 -10.95 -23.30 -9.15
C LEU A 26 -10.48 -22.99 -7.72
N TYR A 27 -9.60 -23.84 -7.16
CA TYR A 27 -9.05 -23.65 -5.82
C TYR A 27 -8.24 -22.36 -5.71
N PHE A 28 -7.36 -22.08 -6.67
CA PHE A 28 -6.57 -20.84 -6.71
C PHE A 28 -7.42 -19.59 -7.00
N SER A 29 -8.54 -19.73 -7.71
CA SER A 29 -9.45 -18.61 -7.99
C SER A 29 -10.25 -18.18 -6.75
N ILE A 30 -10.58 -19.13 -5.86
CA ILE A 30 -11.34 -18.88 -4.63
C ILE A 30 -10.40 -18.49 -3.48
N ASN A 31 -9.15 -18.97 -3.49
CA ASN A 31 -8.12 -18.63 -2.51
C ASN A 31 -6.95 -17.96 -3.22
N PRO A 32 -7.10 -16.69 -3.65
CA PRO A 32 -5.95 -15.96 -4.16
C PRO A 32 -4.87 -15.96 -3.07
N PRO A 33 -3.62 -16.32 -3.38
CA PRO A 33 -2.55 -16.20 -2.41
C PRO A 33 -2.50 -14.74 -1.95
N SER A 34 -2.37 -14.55 -0.64
CA SER A 34 -2.20 -13.23 -0.05
C SER A 34 -1.11 -12.50 -0.83
N ALA A 35 -1.46 -11.35 -1.41
CA ALA A 35 -0.48 -10.51 -2.08
C ALA A 35 0.57 -10.11 -1.04
N PHE A 36 1.75 -10.73 -1.10
CA PHE A 36 2.89 -10.31 -0.30
C PHE A 36 3.40 -9.01 -0.90
N ALA A 37 3.04 -7.89 -0.27
CA ALA A 37 3.62 -6.61 -0.60
C ALA A 37 5.09 -6.57 -0.17
N GLU A 38 5.93 -5.97 -1.01
CA GLU A 38 7.37 -5.90 -0.84
C GLU A 38 7.74 -4.77 0.13
N ILE A 39 7.97 -5.08 1.41
CA ILE A 39 8.62 -4.16 2.34
C ILE A 39 10.10 -4.11 1.96
N ARG A 40 10.60 -2.93 1.55
CA ARG A 40 12.01 -2.74 1.20
C ARG A 40 12.77 -2.13 2.37
N MET A 41 13.84 -2.79 2.79
CA MET A 41 14.83 -2.23 3.70
C MET A 41 16.04 -1.78 2.88
N SER A 42 16.51 -0.56 3.08
CA SER A 42 17.71 -0.08 2.38
C SER A 42 18.52 0.83 3.29
N GLU A 43 19.79 0.51 3.52
CA GLU A 43 20.73 1.42 4.18
C GLU A 43 21.09 2.54 3.19
N HIS A 44 20.39 3.66 3.24
CA HIS A 44 20.71 4.83 2.39
C HIS A 44 21.93 5.62 2.93
N THR A 45 22.45 5.32 4.12
CA THR A 45 23.64 5.92 4.74
C THR A 45 24.17 4.98 5.83
N PRO A 46 25.50 4.83 6.04
CA PRO A 46 26.03 4.03 7.14
C PRO A 46 25.39 4.45 8.47
N GLY A 47 24.70 3.53 9.14
CA GLY A 47 24.07 3.76 10.45
C GLY A 47 22.64 4.33 10.44
N ARG A 48 21.95 4.46 9.29
CA ARG A 48 20.53 4.86 9.23
C ARG A 48 19.68 3.80 8.53
N LEU A 49 18.82 3.12 9.30
CA LEU A 49 17.84 2.16 8.77
C LEU A 49 16.64 2.91 8.18
N LEU A 50 16.32 2.65 6.91
CA LEU A 50 15.12 3.10 6.22
C LEU A 50 14.24 1.89 5.90
N ILE A 51 13.07 1.82 6.53
CA ILE A 51 12.04 0.81 6.26
C ILE A 51 10.89 1.51 5.54
N GLN A 52 10.47 1.00 4.37
CA GLN A 52 9.40 1.62 3.58
C GLN A 52 8.36 0.61 3.08
N SER A 53 7.11 1.07 3.00
CA SER A 53 5.99 0.44 2.28
C SER A 53 5.52 1.40 1.18
N ARG A 54 5.40 0.88 -0.05
CA ARG A 54 5.03 1.68 -1.23
C ARG A 54 3.89 1.02 -1.98
N HIS A 55 2.85 1.81 -2.26
CA HIS A 55 1.64 1.35 -2.94
C HIS A 55 1.19 2.34 -4.00
N ASN A 56 0.63 1.81 -5.09
CA ASN A 56 -0.14 2.59 -6.05
C ASN A 56 -1.62 2.49 -5.65
N LEU A 57 -2.20 3.62 -5.28
CA LEU A 57 -3.59 3.77 -4.90
C LEU A 57 -4.34 4.57 -5.97
N LYS A 58 -5.66 4.46 -5.96
CA LYS A 58 -6.51 5.27 -6.82
C LYS A 58 -7.32 6.24 -6.00
N ASP A 59 -7.54 7.43 -6.54
CA ASP A 59 -8.51 8.37 -5.97
C ASP A 59 -9.95 8.08 -6.43
N ASN A 60 -10.89 8.86 -5.92
CA ASN A 60 -12.30 8.89 -6.30
C ASN A 60 -12.56 9.15 -7.79
N GLN A 61 -11.57 9.58 -8.56
CA GLN A 61 -11.63 9.83 -10.01
C GLN A 61 -10.80 8.80 -10.80
N GLU A 62 -10.39 7.69 -10.18
CA GLU A 62 -9.57 6.62 -10.76
C GLU A 62 -8.14 7.05 -11.18
N ASN A 63 -7.66 8.22 -10.76
CA ASN A 63 -6.28 8.63 -11.02
C ASN A 63 -5.32 7.91 -10.06
N ALA A 64 -4.13 7.59 -10.56
CA ALA A 64 -3.11 6.86 -9.80
C ALA A 64 -2.28 7.77 -8.90
N TRP A 65 -2.03 7.29 -7.68
CA TRP A 65 -1.27 7.95 -6.62
C TRP A 65 -0.23 6.99 -6.04
N ASN A 66 1.01 7.44 -5.87
CA ASN A 66 1.99 6.68 -5.10
C ASN A 66 1.94 7.12 -3.64
N ALA A 67 1.53 6.20 -2.77
CA ALA A 67 1.60 6.35 -1.33
C ALA A 67 2.84 5.61 -0.79
N ILE A 68 3.74 6.34 -0.16
CA ILE A 68 5.00 5.81 0.37
C ILE A 68 5.03 6.12 1.87
N LEU A 69 4.85 5.12 2.71
CA LEU A 69 5.11 5.25 4.14
C LEU A 69 6.53 4.79 4.42
N PHE A 70 7.30 5.58 5.14
CA PHE A 70 8.62 5.17 5.58
C PHE A 70 8.93 5.58 7.02
N LYS A 71 9.71 4.74 7.68
CA LYS A 71 10.31 4.99 8.98
C LYS A 71 11.80 5.21 8.80
N GLN A 72 12.30 6.32 9.35
CA GLN A 72 13.72 6.65 9.35
C GLN A 72 14.17 6.93 10.78
N ALA A 73 15.23 6.23 11.22
CA ALA A 73 15.87 6.50 12.49
C ALA A 73 16.82 7.70 12.36
N GLU A 74 16.65 8.72 13.20
CA GLU A 74 17.65 9.78 13.36
C GLU A 74 18.75 9.37 14.36
N ILE A 75 19.91 10.03 14.24
CA ILE A 75 21.10 9.76 15.09
C ILE A 75 20.82 10.06 16.56
N ASP A 76 19.85 10.92 16.87
CA ASP A 76 19.45 11.30 18.23
C ASP A 76 18.41 10.35 18.85
N GLY A 77 18.05 9.26 18.17
CA GLY A 77 17.08 8.26 18.63
C GLY A 77 15.62 8.63 18.40
N ARG A 78 15.33 9.73 17.69
CA ARG A 78 13.95 10.04 17.27
C ARG A 78 13.64 9.37 15.93
N ASP A 79 12.77 8.37 15.99
CA ASP A 79 12.19 7.80 14.78
C ASP A 79 11.19 8.80 14.16
N ASN A 80 11.34 9.06 12.86
CA ASN A 80 10.37 9.77 12.05
C ASN A 80 9.55 8.77 11.24
N VAL A 81 8.23 8.97 11.20
CA VAL A 81 7.30 8.14 10.42
C VAL A 81 6.56 9.06 9.47
N ILE A 82 6.86 8.95 8.18
CA ILE A 82 6.40 9.90 7.17
C ILE A 82 5.55 9.16 6.14
N LEU A 83 4.39 9.73 5.82
CA LEU A 83 3.62 9.39 4.62
C LEU A 83 3.91 10.42 3.54
N ARG A 84 4.38 9.96 2.38
CA ARG A 84 4.54 10.76 1.18
C ARG A 84 3.49 10.37 0.15
N LEU A 85 2.79 11.36 -0.37
CA LEU A 85 1.87 11.22 -1.48
C LEU A 85 2.47 11.86 -2.73
N VAL A 86 2.44 11.12 -3.84
CA VAL A 86 2.95 11.59 -5.15
C VAL A 86 1.88 11.37 -6.21
N GLY A 87 1.39 12.47 -6.77
CA GLY A 87 0.48 12.47 -7.92
C GLY A 87 1.24 12.57 -9.25
N PHE A 88 0.51 12.54 -10.37
CA PHE A 88 1.12 12.65 -11.70
C PHE A 88 1.77 14.04 -11.92
N PRO A 89 3.05 14.12 -12.32
CA PRO A 89 3.74 15.39 -12.54
C PRO A 89 3.07 16.27 -13.61
N GLY A 90 3.04 17.58 -13.40
CA GLY A 90 2.50 18.56 -14.34
C GLY A 90 0.97 18.65 -14.41
N ILE A 91 0.24 17.71 -13.78
CA ILE A 91 -1.23 17.73 -13.67
C ILE A 91 -1.68 17.97 -12.23
N ILE A 92 -0.93 17.41 -11.29
CA ILE A 92 -1.19 17.51 -9.85
C ILE A 92 -0.34 18.60 -9.23
N GLU A 93 -0.99 19.44 -8.44
CA GLU A 93 -0.37 20.45 -7.60
C GLU A 93 -1.10 20.47 -6.26
N PHE A 94 -0.38 20.21 -5.17
CA PHE A 94 -0.96 20.19 -3.83
C PHE A 94 -1.29 21.59 -3.34
N ASN A 95 -2.49 21.76 -2.75
CA ASN A 95 -2.82 22.96 -1.99
C ASN A 95 -2.24 22.83 -0.57
N ARG A 96 -1.05 23.40 -0.38
CA ARG A 96 -0.27 23.26 0.87
C ARG A 96 -0.84 23.99 2.07
N SER A 97 -1.82 24.88 1.87
CA SER A 97 -2.52 25.54 2.97
C SER A 97 -3.54 24.62 3.65
N HIS A 98 -3.94 23.53 2.98
CA HIS A 98 -4.90 22.57 3.51
C HIS A 98 -4.17 21.33 4.05
N PRO A 99 -4.57 20.83 5.23
CA PRO A 99 -4.00 19.62 5.78
C PRO A 99 -4.43 18.38 4.99
N LEU A 100 -3.69 17.29 5.19
CA LEU A 100 -4.22 15.95 4.95
C LEU A 100 -5.16 15.61 6.11
N GLU A 101 -6.38 15.26 5.77
CA GLU A 101 -7.39 14.72 6.66
C GLU A 101 -7.41 13.19 6.54
N ILE A 102 -7.55 12.53 7.69
CA ILE A 102 -7.49 11.07 7.79
C ILE A 102 -8.70 10.62 8.59
N THR A 103 -9.58 9.85 7.94
CA THR A 103 -10.82 9.38 8.55
C THR A 103 -10.88 7.86 8.57
N THR A 104 -11.34 7.26 9.67
CA THR A 104 -11.59 5.82 9.74
C THR A 104 -13.06 5.52 9.51
N HIS A 105 -13.38 4.27 9.12
CA HIS A 105 -14.77 3.80 9.04
C HIS A 105 -15.57 3.92 10.35
N ARG A 106 -14.91 4.20 11.49
CA ARG A 106 -15.53 4.42 12.79
C ARG A 106 -15.80 5.89 13.10
N GLY A 107 -15.45 6.80 12.17
CA GLY A 107 -15.59 8.24 12.34
C GLY A 107 -14.47 8.90 13.16
N GLU A 108 -13.37 8.20 13.43
CA GLU A 108 -12.19 8.83 14.01
C GLU A 108 -11.52 9.71 12.96
N PHE A 109 -11.01 10.86 13.39
CA PHE A 109 -10.52 11.92 12.51
C PHE A 109 -9.20 12.48 13.02
N TRP A 110 -8.25 12.66 12.10
CA TRP A 110 -7.00 13.37 12.34
C TRP A 110 -6.70 14.31 11.17
N ALA A 111 -5.98 15.39 11.44
CA ALA A 111 -5.47 16.31 10.42
C ALA A 111 -3.98 16.55 10.63
N THR A 112 -3.20 16.56 9.56
CA THR A 112 -1.75 16.77 9.59
C THR A 112 -1.32 17.66 8.42
N LYS A 113 -0.42 18.61 8.67
CA LYS A 113 0.00 19.61 7.68
C LYS A 113 1.09 19.05 6.76
N ASP A 114 1.19 19.60 5.54
CA ASP A 114 2.30 19.28 4.64
C ASP A 114 3.63 19.79 5.23
N LEU A 115 4.56 18.88 5.45
CA LEU A 115 5.91 19.16 5.96
C LEU A 115 6.75 19.96 4.95
N PHE A 116 6.35 20.02 3.68
CA PHE A 116 6.99 20.81 2.63
C PHE A 116 6.39 22.19 2.40
N SER A 117 5.67 22.74 3.39
CA SER A 117 4.94 24.02 3.29
C SER A 117 5.70 25.14 2.56
N ASP A 118 7.02 25.29 2.78
CA ASP A 118 7.80 26.42 2.25
C ASP A 118 8.64 26.10 1.01
N THR A 119 9.16 24.87 0.87
CA THR A 119 10.07 24.50 -0.23
C THR A 119 9.91 23.04 -0.62
N PRO A 120 8.86 22.72 -1.40
CA PRO A 120 8.64 21.35 -1.84
C PRO A 120 9.65 20.94 -2.92
N PRO A 121 10.06 19.66 -2.95
CA PRO A 121 10.90 19.14 -4.02
C PRO A 121 10.20 19.14 -5.38
N ALA A 122 8.87 19.05 -5.38
CA ALA A 122 8.03 19.15 -6.58
C ALA A 122 6.58 19.48 -6.20
N ALA A 123 5.86 20.13 -7.11
CA ALA A 123 4.47 20.55 -6.92
C ALA A 123 3.49 19.40 -6.63
N ASN A 124 3.72 18.24 -7.24
CA ASN A 124 2.94 17.01 -7.16
C ASN A 124 3.33 16.09 -6.00
N VAL A 125 4.10 16.59 -5.03
CA VAL A 125 4.56 15.84 -3.85
C VAL A 125 4.17 16.58 -2.58
N ALA A 126 3.62 15.85 -1.62
CA ALA A 126 3.36 16.29 -0.25
C ALA A 126 3.86 15.23 0.77
N GLN A 127 4.21 15.68 1.97
CA GLN A 127 4.65 14.81 3.07
C GLN A 127 3.95 15.12 4.37
N TYR A 128 3.63 14.08 5.13
CA TYR A 128 2.85 14.20 6.35
C TYR A 128 3.49 13.39 7.47
N ASP A 129 3.56 13.98 8.66
CA ASP A 129 3.97 13.27 9.87
C ASP A 129 2.85 12.34 10.32
N MET A 130 3.17 11.06 10.41
CA MET A 130 2.28 9.97 10.78
C MET A 130 2.65 9.33 12.12
N LYS A 131 3.66 9.84 12.81
CA LYS A 131 4.22 9.25 14.04
C LYS A 131 3.16 9.03 15.11
N GLU A 132 2.35 10.06 15.36
CA GLU A 132 1.30 10.01 16.40
C GLU A 132 -0.02 9.42 15.87
N ILE A 133 -0.28 9.51 14.58
CA ILE A 133 -1.55 9.09 13.97
C ILE A 133 -1.57 7.58 13.69
N LEU A 134 -0.49 7.05 13.10
CA LEU A 134 -0.43 5.66 12.63
C LEU A 134 -0.67 4.60 13.73
N PRO A 135 -0.18 4.76 14.97
CA PRO A 135 -0.50 3.83 16.07
C PRO A 135 -2.01 3.74 16.36
N GLN A 136 -2.72 4.86 16.21
CA GLN A 136 -4.15 4.98 16.50
C GLN A 136 -5.04 4.41 15.39
N LEU A 137 -4.53 4.26 14.16
CA LEU A 137 -5.30 3.71 13.05
C LEU A 137 -5.75 2.26 13.33
N PRO A 138 -6.94 1.85 12.87
CA PRO A 138 -7.47 0.52 13.11
C PRO A 138 -6.59 -0.54 12.43
N LYS A 139 -6.22 -1.59 13.18
CA LYS A 139 -5.41 -2.71 12.64
C LYS A 139 -6.11 -3.43 11.48
N PHE A 140 -7.44 -3.45 11.47
CA PHE A 140 -8.26 -4.19 10.52
C PHE A 140 -9.39 -3.34 9.93
N GLY A 141 -9.07 -2.12 9.51
CA GLY A 141 -10.04 -1.18 8.94
C GLY A 141 -9.51 -0.48 7.69
N LYS A 142 -10.43 -0.01 6.86
CA LYS A 142 -10.10 0.98 5.83
C LYS A 142 -9.87 2.34 6.50
N VAL A 143 -8.99 3.12 5.88
CA VAL A 143 -8.70 4.51 6.22
C VAL A 143 -8.93 5.33 4.95
N ARG A 144 -9.54 6.49 5.05
CA ARG A 144 -9.66 7.45 3.96
C ARG A 144 -8.64 8.57 4.18
N LEU A 145 -7.98 8.96 3.10
CA LEU A 145 -7.12 10.12 3.00
C LEU A 145 -7.84 11.17 2.17
N ASP A 146 -8.04 12.35 2.74
CA ASP A 146 -8.76 13.46 2.14
C ASP A 146 -7.85 14.68 2.09
N PHE A 147 -7.67 15.29 0.92
CA PHE A 147 -6.81 16.47 0.77
C PHE A 147 -7.20 17.31 -0.45
N GLN A 148 -6.72 18.54 -0.49
CA GLN A 148 -7.01 19.48 -1.57
C GLN A 148 -5.83 19.69 -2.51
N LEU A 149 -6.14 19.87 -3.79
CA LEU A 149 -5.21 20.34 -4.81
C LEU A 149 -5.45 21.82 -5.10
N SER A 150 -4.47 22.46 -5.75
CA SER A 150 -4.65 23.80 -6.30
C SER A 150 -5.85 23.81 -7.26
N GLY A 151 -6.65 24.88 -7.19
CA GLY A 151 -7.89 25.03 -7.95
C GLY A 151 -9.11 24.32 -7.33
N ASP A 152 -9.17 24.23 -6.00
CA ASP A 152 -10.31 23.72 -5.20
C ASP A 152 -10.78 22.30 -5.56
N ARG A 153 -9.87 21.45 -6.04
CA ARG A 153 -10.16 20.05 -6.31
C ARG A 153 -9.93 19.22 -5.04
N HIS A 154 -10.98 18.56 -4.57
CA HIS A 154 -10.93 17.62 -3.47
C HIS A 154 -10.57 16.22 -3.95
N ILE A 155 -9.62 15.57 -3.27
CA ILE A 155 -9.15 14.23 -3.56
C ILE A 155 -9.44 13.34 -2.36
N GLU A 156 -10.07 12.20 -2.64
CA GLU A 156 -10.29 11.15 -1.66
C GLU A 156 -9.58 9.88 -2.11
N ILE A 157 -8.76 9.29 -1.24
CA ILE A 157 -8.10 8.01 -1.48
C ILE A 157 -8.49 7.03 -0.36
N ASP A 158 -9.15 5.94 -0.74
CA ASP A 158 -9.40 4.83 0.15
C ASP A 158 -8.14 3.96 0.28
N VAL A 159 -7.63 3.82 1.50
CA VAL A 159 -6.52 2.94 1.85
C VAL A 159 -7.08 1.60 2.36
N PRO A 160 -6.87 0.49 1.62
CA PRO A 160 -7.28 -0.84 2.05
C PRO A 160 -6.69 -1.27 3.39
N LYS A 161 -7.44 -2.09 4.13
CA LYS A 161 -7.01 -2.67 5.41
C LYS A 161 -5.66 -3.39 5.35
N SER A 162 -5.32 -4.02 4.22
CA SER A 162 -4.04 -4.72 4.03
C SER A 162 -2.87 -3.74 4.10
N ILE A 163 -3.01 -2.60 3.43
CA ILE A 163 -2.00 -1.54 3.39
C ILE A 163 -1.87 -0.86 4.75
N VAL A 164 -2.98 -0.57 5.43
CA VAL A 164 -2.94 -0.06 6.82
C VAL A 164 -2.22 -1.06 7.74
N GLY A 165 -2.47 -2.36 7.58
CA GLY A 165 -1.77 -3.40 8.32
C GLY A 165 -0.26 -3.39 8.09
N GLU A 166 0.18 -3.26 6.84
CA GLU A 166 1.60 -3.13 6.48
C GLU A 166 2.25 -1.87 7.06
N TRP A 167 1.57 -0.74 6.97
CA TRP A 167 2.02 0.51 7.55
C TRP A 167 2.30 0.38 9.04
N LYS A 168 1.43 -0.32 9.79
CA LYS A 168 1.68 -0.62 11.21
C LYS A 168 2.87 -1.57 11.41
N THR A 169 3.12 -2.49 10.49
CA THR A 169 4.31 -3.36 10.53
C THR A 169 5.61 -2.57 10.33
N VAL A 170 5.63 -1.58 9.43
CA VAL A 170 6.80 -0.71 9.20
C VAL A 170 7.25 0.00 10.48
N ILE A 171 6.32 0.40 11.35
CA ILE A 171 6.68 1.05 12.63
C ILE A 171 6.95 0.09 13.78
N ALA A 172 6.35 -1.11 13.75
CA ALA A 172 6.56 -2.16 14.75
C ALA A 172 7.94 -2.80 14.62
N ASP A 173 8.52 -2.80 13.43
CA ASP A 173 9.86 -3.32 13.21
C ASP A 173 10.89 -2.44 13.91
N ARG A 174 11.38 -2.95 15.05
CA ARG A 174 12.35 -2.30 15.94
C ARG A 174 13.75 -2.90 15.84
N ASN A 175 13.98 -3.91 14.99
CA ASN A 175 15.25 -4.65 15.03
C ASN A 175 15.64 -5.24 13.66
N PRO A 176 16.84 -4.94 13.12
CA PRO A 176 17.39 -5.76 12.05
C PRO A 176 17.66 -7.17 12.62
N ARG A 177 17.20 -8.20 11.93
CA ARG A 177 17.64 -9.58 12.18
C ARG A 177 19.02 -9.80 11.59
#